data_AF-A0A1G8NX33-F1
#
_entry.id   AF-A0A1G8NX33-F1
#
_cell.length_a   1.000
_cell.length_b   1.000
_cell.length_c   1.000
_cell.angle_alpha   90.00
_cell.angle_beta   90.00
_cell.angle_gamma   90.00
#
_symmetry.space_group_name_H-M   'P 1'
#
loop_
_entity.id
_entity.type
_entity.pdbx_description
1 polymer ?
#
loop_
_entity_poly.entity_id
_entity_poly.type
_entity_poly.pdbx_seq_one_letter_code
_entity_poly.pdbx_strand_id
1 'polypeptide(L)'
;MSKKRTPQVRQQDAQRQQNKRDRDAEHRERMGAEVIKVTTYRGTRSDLETMQQVGGFEERDEAITLAVRYMASMARRNPAAYLDAMNPRSPV
;
A
#
# COMPACT_ATOMS: atom_id res chain seq x y z
N MET A 1 -33.78 0.71 13.77
CA MET A 1 -33.78 -0.75 13.61
C MET A 1 -33.18 -1.10 12.25
N SER A 2 -32.01 -1.75 12.20
CA SER A 2 -31.42 -2.19 10.93
C SER A 2 -32.30 -3.28 10.31
N LYS A 3 -32.90 -3.02 9.14
CA LYS A 3 -33.64 -4.05 8.37
C LYS A 3 -32.73 -5.26 8.19
N LYS A 4 -33.16 -6.44 8.67
CA LYS A 4 -32.40 -7.69 8.49
C LYS A 4 -32.21 -7.93 6.99
N ARG A 5 -30.96 -7.92 6.52
CA ARG A 5 -30.63 -8.19 5.12
C ARG A 5 -31.16 -9.57 4.74
N THR A 6 -31.99 -9.62 3.69
CA THR A 6 -32.53 -10.87 3.14
C THR A 6 -31.40 -11.74 2.56
N PRO A 7 -31.57 -13.06 2.50
CA PRO A 7 -30.57 -13.97 1.94
C PRO A 7 -30.10 -13.57 0.52
N GLN A 8 -31.01 -13.09 -0.31
CA GLN A 8 -30.72 -12.60 -1.66
C GLN A 8 -29.78 -11.37 -1.67
N VAL A 9 -30.00 -10.41 -0.77
CA VAL A 9 -29.12 -9.22 -0.64
C VAL A 9 -27.73 -9.63 -0.20
N ARG A 10 -27.61 -10.59 0.73
CA ARG A 10 -26.30 -11.11 1.16
C ARG A 10 -25.55 -11.81 0.03
N GLN A 11 -26.27 -12.58 -0.79
CA GLN A 11 -25.69 -13.27 -1.95
C GLN A 11 -25.21 -12.27 -3.00
N GLN A 12 -25.99 -11.21 -3.25
CA GLN A 12 -25.61 -10.16 -4.19
C GLN A 12 -24.40 -9.33 -3.69
N ASP A 13 -24.37 -9.00 -2.40
CA ASP A 13 -23.21 -8.33 -1.77
C ASP A 13 -21.94 -9.19 -1.87
N ALA A 14 -22.05 -10.49 -1.59
CA ALA A 14 -20.94 -11.43 -1.72
C ALA A 14 -20.42 -11.50 -3.16
N GLN A 15 -21.32 -11.59 -4.14
CA GLN A 15 -20.93 -11.61 -5.56
C GLN A 15 -20.25 -10.32 -5.98
N ARG A 16 -20.74 -9.15 -5.53
CA ARG A 16 -20.09 -7.85 -5.82
C ARG A 16 -18.66 -7.80 -5.25
N GLN A 17 -18.48 -8.30 -4.03
CA GLN A 17 -17.15 -8.34 -3.42
C GLN A 17 -16.22 -9.33 -4.12
N GLN A 18 -16.74 -10.49 -4.55
CA GLN A 18 -15.95 -11.44 -5.34
C GLN A 18 -15.54 -10.83 -6.68
N ASN A 19 -16.48 -10.24 -7.43
CA ASN A 19 -16.17 -9.56 -8.70
C ASN A 19 -15.20 -8.39 -8.54
N LYS A 20 -15.21 -7.72 -7.37
CA LYS A 20 -14.19 -6.70 -7.07
C LYS A 20 -12.82 -7.35 -6.92
N ARG A 21 -12.71 -8.39 -6.07
CA ARG A 21 -11.46 -9.11 -5.84
C ARG A 21 -10.90 -9.73 -7.11
N ASP A 22 -11.75 -10.28 -7.98
CA ASP A 22 -11.33 -10.88 -9.24
C ASP A 22 -10.75 -9.82 -10.18
N ARG A 23 -11.40 -8.65 -10.31
CA ARG A 23 -10.86 -7.52 -11.09
C ARG A 23 -9.54 -7.00 -10.52
N ASP A 24 -9.45 -6.88 -9.20
CA ASP A 24 -8.22 -6.43 -8.52
C ASP A 24 -7.10 -7.47 -8.73
N ALA A 25 -7.42 -8.77 -8.71
CA ALA A 25 -6.46 -9.85 -8.97
C ALA A 25 -5.98 -9.86 -10.43
N GLU A 26 -6.88 -9.77 -11.41
CA GLU A 26 -6.53 -9.65 -12.83
C GLU A 26 -5.69 -8.39 -13.11
N HIS A 27 -5.99 -7.28 -12.44
CA HIS A 27 -5.19 -6.07 -12.54
C HIS A 27 -3.78 -6.29 -11.98
N ARG A 28 -3.67 -6.86 -10.78
CA ARG A 28 -2.37 -7.19 -10.16
C ARG A 28 -1.54 -8.14 -11.03
N GLU A 29 -2.15 -9.20 -11.56
CA GLU A 29 -1.48 -10.16 -12.44
C GLU A 29 -0.93 -9.50 -13.70
N ARG A 30 -1.75 -8.69 -14.40
CA ARG A 30 -1.31 -7.94 -15.59
C ARG A 30 -0.16 -6.98 -15.32
N MET A 31 -0.12 -6.40 -14.12
CA MET A 31 0.92 -5.46 -13.72
C MET A 31 2.19 -6.17 -13.21
N GLY A 32 2.22 -7.51 -13.18
CA GLY A 32 3.34 -8.28 -12.63
C GLY A 32 3.51 -8.03 -11.14
N ALA A 33 2.42 -7.83 -10.40
CA ALA A 33 2.49 -7.51 -8.98
C ALA A 33 3.07 -8.67 -8.18
N GLU A 34 4.09 -8.36 -7.38
CA GLU A 34 4.69 -9.30 -6.44
C GLU A 34 4.32 -8.90 -4.99
N VAL A 35 3.95 -9.88 -4.18
CA VAL A 35 3.62 -9.64 -2.77
C VAL A 35 4.85 -9.89 -1.91
N ILE A 36 5.30 -8.84 -1.22
CA ILE A 36 6.38 -8.92 -0.24
C ILE A 36 5.78 -8.85 1.16
N LYS A 37 6.01 -9.87 2.00
CA LYS A 37 5.60 -9.86 3.41
C LYS A 37 6.71 -9.25 4.26
N VAL A 38 6.40 -8.17 4.98
CA VAL A 38 7.33 -7.49 5.89
C VAL A 38 6.72 -7.38 7.29
N THR A 39 7.49 -7.74 8.32
CA THR A 39 7.14 -7.45 9.71
C THR A 39 7.55 -6.03 10.05
N THR A 40 6.62 -5.20 10.48
CA THR A 40 6.86 -3.80 10.86
C THR A 40 6.38 -3.53 12.29
N TYR A 41 6.99 -2.54 12.94
CA TYR A 41 6.59 -2.10 14.28
C TYR A 41 5.54 -0.99 14.21
N ARG A 42 4.91 -0.67 15.36
CA ARG A 42 3.82 0.31 15.43
C ARG A 42 4.19 1.68 14.83
N GLY A 43 5.43 2.14 15.04
CA GLY A 43 5.92 3.42 14.49
C GLY A 43 5.84 3.44 12.97
N THR A 44 6.47 2.46 12.32
CA THR A 44 6.46 2.31 10.85
C THR A 44 5.05 2.27 10.27
N ARG A 45 4.10 1.61 10.95
CA ARG A 45 2.70 1.62 10.50
C ARG A 45 2.08 3.02 10.52
N SER A 46 2.34 3.81 11.56
CA SER A 46 1.88 5.20 11.68
C SER A 46 2.49 6.09 10.60
N ASP A 47 3.77 5.86 10.28
CA ASP A 47 4.47 6.62 9.24
C ASP A 47 3.87 6.32 7.86
N LEU A 48 3.58 5.05 7.56
CA LEU A 48 2.90 4.65 6.33
C LEU A 48 1.50 5.25 6.20
N GLU A 49 0.76 5.36 7.30
CA GLU A 49 -0.54 6.03 7.34
C GLU A 49 -0.40 7.53 7.06
N THR A 50 0.62 8.17 7.60
CA THR A 50 0.94 9.58 7.34
C THR A 50 1.30 9.79 5.87
N MET A 51 2.16 8.94 5.31
CA MET A 51 2.53 8.99 3.89
C MET A 51 1.32 8.80 2.97
N GLN A 52 0.42 7.86 3.31
CA GLN A 52 -0.83 7.65 2.58
C GLN A 52 -1.68 8.92 2.56
N GLN A 53 -1.89 9.54 3.73
CA GLN A 53 -2.71 10.74 3.88
C GLN A 53 -2.12 11.95 3.15
N VAL A 54 -0.83 12.23 3.34
CA VAL A 54 -0.14 13.37 2.72
C VAL A 54 -0.07 13.23 1.20
N GLY A 55 0.16 12.01 0.71
CA GLY A 55 0.23 11.72 -0.73
C GLY A 55 -1.13 11.60 -1.42
N GLY A 56 -2.23 11.54 -0.67
CA GLY A 56 -3.58 11.35 -1.22
C GLY A 56 -3.80 9.98 -1.88
N PHE A 57 -3.10 8.95 -1.40
CA PHE A 57 -3.13 7.61 -1.99
C PHE A 57 -4.32 6.78 -1.49
N GLU A 58 -4.93 6.01 -2.39
CA GLU A 58 -6.04 5.11 -2.03
C GLU A 58 -5.54 3.93 -1.18
N GLU A 59 -4.34 3.43 -1.49
CA GLU A 59 -3.71 2.30 -0.79
C GLU A 59 -2.33 2.68 -0.25
N ARG A 60 -1.96 2.11 0.90
CA ARG A 60 -0.62 2.29 1.50
C ARG A 60 0.48 1.73 0.59
N ASP A 61 0.16 0.70 -0.18
CA ASP A 61 1.09 0.02 -1.08
C ASP A 61 1.56 0.95 -2.22
N GLU A 62 0.72 1.89 -2.65
CA GLU A 62 1.10 2.94 -3.60
C GLU A 62 2.15 3.88 -3.00
N ALA A 63 1.94 4.32 -1.75
CA ALA A 63 2.88 5.17 -1.03
C ALA A 63 4.25 4.49 -0.87
N ILE A 64 4.25 3.21 -0.49
CA ILE A 64 5.46 2.39 -0.35
C ILE A 64 6.16 2.24 -1.71
N THR A 65 5.40 1.91 -2.76
CA THR A 65 5.95 1.71 -4.10
C THR A 65 6.67 2.96 -4.60
N LEU A 66 6.06 4.14 -4.45
CA LEU A 66 6.65 5.40 -4.88
C LEU A 66 7.87 5.78 -4.03
N ALA A 67 7.78 5.61 -2.70
CA ALA A 67 8.91 5.87 -1.80
C ALA A 67 10.12 4.98 -2.13
N VAL A 68 9.91 3.67 -2.32
CA VAL A 68 10.97 2.73 -2.69
C VAL A 68 11.58 3.09 -4.05
N ARG A 69 10.76 3.42 -5.05
CA ARG A 69 11.26 3.83 -6.37
C ARG A 69 12.08 5.12 -6.31
N TYR A 70 11.63 6.09 -5.51
CA TYR A 70 12.36 7.34 -5.29
C TYR A 70 13.71 7.08 -4.61
N MET A 71 13.72 6.34 -3.50
CA MET A 71 14.94 6.01 -2.75
C MET A 71 15.91 5.19 -3.59
N ALA A 72 15.44 4.20 -4.34
CA ALA A 72 16.28 3.43 -5.25
C ALA A 72 16.86 4.29 -6.38
N SER A 73 16.09 5.26 -6.89
CA SER A 73 16.56 6.23 -7.88
C SER A 73 17.60 7.19 -7.31
N MET A 74 17.44 7.59 -6.04
CA MET A 74 18.43 8.37 -5.30
C MET A 74 19.72 7.56 -5.12
N ALA A 75 19.63 6.32 -4.64
CA ALA A 75 20.79 5.44 -4.45
C ALA A 75 21.61 5.24 -5.73
N ARG A 76 20.94 5.10 -6.89
CA ARG A 76 21.63 4.96 -8.19
C ARG A 76 22.30 6.24 -8.67
N ARG A 77 21.66 7.40 -8.48
CA ARG A 77 22.11 8.68 -9.05
C ARG A 77 23.01 9.48 -8.11
N ASN A 78 22.79 9.37 -6.81
CA ASN A 78 23.54 10.04 -5.76
C ASN A 78 23.60 9.14 -4.50
N PRO A 79 24.55 8.19 -4.46
CA PRO A 79 24.69 7.28 -3.32
C PRO A 79 24.93 8.00 -1.98
N ALA A 80 25.67 9.11 -1.98
CA ALA A 80 25.96 9.86 -0.76
C ALA A 80 24.69 10.47 -0.14
N ALA A 81 23.81 11.05 -0.96
CA ALA A 81 22.52 11.56 -0.48
C ALA A 81 21.62 10.45 0.06
N TYR A 82 21.63 9.27 -0.58
CA TYR A 82 20.89 8.12 -0.05
C TYR A 82 21.41 7.68 1.31
N LEU A 83 22.74 7.59 1.49
CA LEU A 83 23.34 7.20 2.76
C LEU A 83 23.02 8.21 3.89
N ASP A 84 23.04 9.50 3.56
CA ASP A 84 22.67 10.55 4.51
C ASP A 84 21.19 10.49 4.90
N ALA A 85 20.29 10.32 3.93
CA ALA A 85 18.85 10.17 4.15
C ALA A 85 18.49 8.91 4.95
N MET A 86 19.29 7.84 4.83
CA MET A 86 19.08 6.57 5.54
C MET A 86 19.89 6.48 6.84
N ASN A 87 20.56 7.56 7.26
CA ASN A 87 21.33 7.57 8.49
C ASN A 87 20.39 7.57 9.71
N PRO A 88 20.42 6.53 10.57
CA PRO A 88 19.52 6.42 11.71
C PRO A 88 19.79 7.46 12.82
N ARG A 89 20.86 8.24 12.68
CA ARG A 89 21.20 9.34 13.60
C ARG A 89 20.78 10.71 13.06
N SER A 90 20.29 10.78 11.82
CA SER A 90 19.69 12.00 11.30
C SER A 90 18.31 12.17 11.94
N PRO A 91 17.96 13.38 12.42
CA PRO A 91 16.64 13.61 12.98
C PRO A 91 15.59 13.42 11.88
N VAL A 92 14.70 12.46 12.08
CA VAL A 92 13.44 12.29 11.33
C VAL A 92 12.40 13.28 11.81
#